data_AF-A0A7R9LQ06-F1
#
_entry.id   AF-A0A7R9LQ06-F1
#
_cell.length_a   1.000
_cell.length_b   1.000
_cell.length_c   1.000
_cell.angle_alpha   90.00
_cell.angle_beta   90.00
_cell.angle_gamma   90.00
#
_symmetry.space_group_name_H-M   'P 1'
#
loop_
_entity.id
_entity.type
_entity.pdbx_description
1 polymer ?
#
loop_
_entity_poly.entity_id
_entity_poly.type
_entity_poly.pdbx_seq_one_letter_code
_entity_poly.pdbx_strand_id
1 'polypeptide(L)'
;MTSAFSEDREGVRGRGWRRGAGGQWAGVGADRGRLVWAGVCWGEAGGDSSATRSDSEPTDGMANIASQRIQREFQEVVKSDEVAKSLIAIELVNNSLLELRGRITGPPDTPYDGGVFHLEIKVPETYPFNPPKVRFVTKIWHPNISSVTGAICLDILKDQWAAAMTIRTVLLSLQALLAAAEADDPQDAVVAKQYKENPELFRQTARHWTYIYAFGRQCSASAPFEEFDRKIRRLQEVMRIDEHKALVALSSNNWELERATQALLP
;
A
#
# COMPACT_ATOMS: atom_id res chain seq x y z
N MET A 1 -3.19 -16.56 -66.11
CA MET A 1 -1.79 -16.87 -65.74
C MET A 1 -1.74 -16.86 -64.23
N THR A 2 -2.02 -18.04 -63.63
CA THR A 2 -1.05 -18.90 -62.92
C THR A 2 -0.78 -18.36 -61.51
N SER A 3 -1.47 -18.86 -60.48
CA SER A 3 -1.26 -20.14 -59.75
C SER A 3 -0.67 -19.76 -58.38
N ALA A 4 -0.91 -20.41 -57.24
CA ALA A 4 -1.41 -21.73 -56.94
C ALA A 4 -1.82 -21.76 -55.44
N PHE A 5 -2.74 -22.68 -55.09
CA PHE A 5 -2.68 -23.65 -53.97
C PHE A 5 -2.36 -23.13 -52.55
N SER A 6 -2.97 -23.59 -51.46
CA SER A 6 -3.76 -24.79 -51.16
C SER A 6 -4.21 -24.69 -49.69
N GLU A 7 -5.25 -25.45 -49.37
CA GLU A 7 -5.68 -26.01 -48.06
C GLU A 7 -4.58 -26.04 -46.97
N ASP A 8 -4.86 -25.91 -45.67
CA ASP A 8 -5.90 -26.63 -44.94
C ASP A 8 -6.02 -26.13 -43.46
N ARG A 9 -7.22 -26.30 -42.91
CA ARG A 9 -7.59 -26.72 -41.53
C ARG A 9 -7.24 -25.97 -40.22
N GLU A 10 -8.25 -26.08 -39.35
CA GLU A 10 -8.30 -25.92 -37.87
C GLU A 10 -8.38 -24.48 -37.35
N GLY A 11 -9.31 -24.08 -36.47
CA GLY A 11 -10.23 -24.83 -35.62
C GLY A 11 -10.80 -23.88 -34.57
N VAL A 12 -11.80 -23.06 -34.92
CA VAL A 12 -12.49 -22.19 -33.95
C VAL A 12 -13.66 -22.96 -33.34
N ARG A 13 -13.44 -23.60 -32.18
CA ARG A 13 -14.55 -24.04 -31.32
C ARG A 13 -14.77 -23.03 -30.22
N GLY A 14 -15.95 -22.39 -30.29
CA GLY A 14 -16.50 -21.58 -29.22
C GLY A 14 -16.62 -22.39 -27.93
N ARG A 15 -16.26 -21.76 -26.81
CA ARG A 15 -16.51 -22.32 -25.48
C ARG A 15 -17.93 -21.94 -25.06
N GLY A 16 -18.86 -22.83 -25.37
CA GLY A 16 -20.18 -22.84 -24.78
C GLY A 16 -20.12 -23.25 -23.31
N TRP A 17 -20.91 -22.58 -22.48
CA TRP A 17 -21.13 -22.97 -21.09
C TRP A 17 -22.11 -24.15 -21.06
N ARG A 18 -21.73 -25.25 -20.42
CA ARG A 18 -22.68 -26.30 -19.99
C ARG A 18 -22.54 -26.51 -18.49
N ARG A 19 -23.69 -26.53 -17.80
CA ARG A 19 -23.79 -26.97 -16.40
C ARG A 19 -23.70 -28.49 -16.35
N GLY A 20 -22.74 -29.01 -15.57
CA GLY A 20 -22.74 -30.39 -15.07
C GLY A 20 -23.14 -30.39 -13.59
N ALA A 21 -23.91 -31.39 -13.18
CA ALA A 21 -24.29 -31.61 -11.79
C ALA A 21 -23.06 -32.03 -10.97
N GLY A 22 -22.75 -31.27 -9.92
CA GLY A 22 -21.54 -31.46 -9.09
C GLY A 22 -20.51 -30.37 -9.36
N GLY A 23 -20.67 -29.21 -8.74
CA GLY A 23 -19.81 -28.04 -8.96
C GLY A 23 -18.37 -28.26 -8.49
N GLN A 24 -17.45 -28.51 -9.43
CA GLN A 24 -16.01 -28.30 -9.25
C GLN A 24 -15.32 -28.18 -10.61
N TRP A 25 -14.46 -27.17 -10.75
CA TRP A 25 -13.55 -27.01 -11.89
C TRP A 25 -12.15 -27.47 -11.45
N ALA A 26 -11.54 -28.39 -12.19
CA ALA A 26 -10.16 -28.79 -12.00
C ALA A 26 -9.38 -28.68 -13.33
N GLY A 27 -8.19 -28.08 -13.25
CA GLY A 27 -7.23 -27.98 -14.34
C GLY A 27 -5.79 -27.90 -13.80
N VAL A 28 -5.06 -28.98 -14.03
CA VAL A 28 -3.60 -29.26 -13.88
C VAL A 28 -2.76 -28.16 -14.56
N GLY A 29 -1.60 -27.64 -14.14
CA GLY A 29 -0.59 -27.90 -13.11
C GLY A 29 0.81 -27.58 -13.71
N ALA A 30 1.64 -26.74 -13.06
CA ALA A 30 3.12 -26.76 -13.12
C ALA A 30 3.77 -25.63 -12.26
N ASP A 31 4.18 -26.03 -11.06
CA ASP A 31 5.41 -25.72 -10.32
C ASP A 31 5.98 -24.28 -10.17
N ARG A 32 6.03 -23.86 -8.89
CA ARG A 32 7.04 -23.07 -8.14
C ARG A 32 6.54 -21.76 -7.52
N GLY A 33 6.27 -21.84 -6.21
CA GLY A 33 6.03 -20.69 -5.35
C GLY A 33 5.19 -21.04 -4.14
N ARG A 34 5.73 -21.86 -3.23
CA ARG A 34 5.11 -22.21 -1.95
C ARG A 34 4.93 -20.92 -1.13
N LEU A 35 3.71 -20.37 -1.11
CA LEU A 35 3.30 -19.40 -0.09
C LEU A 35 3.28 -20.15 1.24
N VAL A 36 4.26 -19.87 2.09
CA VAL A 36 4.30 -20.36 3.46
C VAL A 36 3.24 -19.57 4.23
N TRP A 37 2.08 -20.19 4.44
CA TRP A 37 1.12 -19.74 5.43
C TRP A 37 1.72 -19.99 6.81
N ALA A 38 2.12 -18.94 7.52
CA ALA A 38 2.39 -19.03 8.93
C ALA A 38 1.06 -19.29 9.65
N GLY A 39 0.80 -20.57 9.90
CA GLY A 39 -0.36 -21.03 10.66
C GLY A 39 -0.21 -20.63 12.12
N VAL A 40 -1.23 -19.96 12.64
CA VAL A 40 -1.53 -19.97 14.08
C VAL A 40 -2.68 -20.94 14.25
N CYS A 41 -2.35 -22.16 14.67
CA CYS A 41 -3.35 -23.15 15.09
C CYS A 41 -3.94 -22.70 16.42
N TRP A 42 -5.26 -22.46 16.45
CA TRP A 42 -6.00 -22.35 17.70
C TRP A 42 -6.44 -23.78 18.09
N GLY A 43 -5.90 -24.30 19.19
CA GLY A 43 -6.20 -25.65 19.69
C GLY A 43 -7.52 -25.70 20.48
N GLU A 44 -8.31 -26.73 20.20
CA GLU A 44 -9.49 -27.14 20.99
C GLU A 44 -9.09 -27.86 22.28
N ALA A 45 -9.92 -27.72 23.30
CA ALA A 45 -9.70 -28.19 24.66
C ALA A 45 -10.08 -29.66 24.89
N GLY A 46 -9.32 -30.35 25.75
CA GLY A 46 -9.67 -31.63 26.39
C GLY A 46 -8.89 -31.80 27.71
N GLY A 47 -9.61 -32.13 28.81
CA GLY A 47 -9.10 -32.27 30.20
C GLY A 47 -8.12 -33.44 30.42
N ASP A 48 -7.51 -33.69 31.60
CA ASP A 48 -8.04 -33.60 32.97
C ASP A 48 -6.90 -33.62 34.05
N SER A 49 -7.18 -32.98 35.19
CA SER A 49 -6.71 -33.12 36.60
C SER A 49 -5.28 -33.53 37.04
N SER A 50 -4.62 -32.66 37.82
CA SER A 50 -4.40 -32.84 39.28
C SER A 50 -3.49 -31.74 39.88
N ALA A 51 -3.74 -31.38 41.14
CA ALA A 51 -3.34 -30.12 41.77
C ALA A 51 -2.05 -30.18 42.62
N THR A 52 -1.27 -29.11 42.58
CA THR A 52 -0.44 -28.62 43.71
C THR A 52 -0.53 -27.08 43.75
N ARG A 53 -0.92 -26.54 44.91
CA ARG A 53 -1.09 -25.10 45.18
C ARG A 53 0.27 -24.48 45.50
N SER A 54 0.68 -23.53 44.68
CA SER A 54 1.58 -22.42 45.04
C SER A 54 0.88 -21.14 44.60
N ASP A 55 0.60 -20.24 45.53
CA ASP A 55 -0.04 -18.96 45.26
C ASP A 55 0.92 -18.05 44.48
N SER A 56 0.86 -18.14 43.16
CA SER A 56 1.26 -17.09 42.23
C SER A 56 0.01 -16.67 41.48
N GLU A 57 -0.40 -15.41 41.66
CA GLU A 57 -1.55 -14.81 40.98
C GLU A 57 -1.48 -15.10 39.46
N PRO A 58 -2.53 -15.67 38.85
CA PRO A 58 -2.57 -15.77 37.40
C PRO A 58 -2.93 -14.39 36.86
N THR A 59 -1.95 -13.68 36.30
CA THR A 59 -2.18 -12.51 35.44
C THR A 59 -2.49 -13.01 34.02
N ASP A 60 -3.58 -13.74 33.88
CA ASP A 60 -4.15 -14.05 32.56
C ASP A 60 -5.66 -13.80 32.61
N GLY A 61 -6.15 -13.01 31.66
CA GLY A 61 -7.60 -12.83 31.49
C GLY A 61 -8.18 -11.44 31.78
N MET A 62 -7.54 -10.36 31.37
CA MET A 62 -8.31 -9.19 30.92
C MET A 62 -7.73 -8.72 29.60
N ALA A 63 -8.08 -9.43 28.52
CA ALA A 63 -7.76 -9.00 27.17
C ALA A 63 -8.28 -7.57 27.00
N ASN A 64 -7.34 -6.62 26.87
CA ASN A 64 -7.63 -5.20 26.71
C ASN A 64 -8.67 -5.02 25.60
N ILE A 65 -9.69 -4.18 25.81
CA ILE A 65 -10.74 -3.87 24.83
C ILE A 65 -10.12 -3.57 23.46
N ALA A 66 -8.97 -2.88 23.44
CA ALA A 66 -8.17 -2.62 22.25
C ALA A 66 -7.75 -3.92 21.54
N SER A 67 -7.16 -4.88 22.25
CA SER A 67 -6.70 -6.16 21.70
C SER A 67 -7.85 -6.98 21.11
N GLN A 68 -8.98 -7.10 21.83
CA GLN A 68 -10.16 -7.80 21.31
C GLN A 68 -10.72 -7.13 20.06
N ARG A 69 -10.75 -5.78 20.06
CA ARG A 69 -11.21 -4.98 18.93
C ARG A 69 -10.31 -5.19 17.71
N ILE A 70 -8.99 -5.06 17.86
CA ILE A 70 -8.03 -5.25 16.77
C ILE A 70 -8.04 -6.67 16.25
N GLN A 71 -8.13 -7.68 17.11
CA GLN A 71 -8.19 -9.07 16.65
C GLN A 71 -9.40 -9.31 15.74
N ARG A 72 -10.56 -8.74 16.09
CA ARG A 72 -11.76 -8.80 15.24
C ARG A 72 -11.56 -8.06 13.92
N GLU A 73 -11.06 -6.83 13.96
CA GLU A 73 -10.86 -6.00 12.76
C GLU A 73 -9.78 -6.55 11.83
N PHE A 74 -8.74 -7.18 12.38
CA PHE A 74 -7.74 -7.89 11.60
C PHE A 74 -8.39 -9.02 10.79
N GLN A 75 -9.25 -9.82 11.42
CA GLN A 75 -9.99 -10.88 10.75
C GLN A 75 -11.00 -10.32 9.73
N GLU A 76 -11.61 -9.17 10.01
CA GLU A 76 -12.47 -8.46 9.05
C GLU A 76 -11.69 -8.08 7.79
N VAL A 77 -10.52 -7.46 7.92
CA VAL A 77 -9.68 -7.10 6.76
C VAL A 77 -9.28 -8.36 5.99
N VAL A 78 -8.73 -9.38 6.67
CA VAL A 78 -8.25 -10.61 6.02
C VAL A 78 -9.34 -11.32 5.22
N LYS A 79 -10.59 -11.28 5.69
CA LYS A 79 -11.74 -11.93 5.03
C LYS A 79 -12.46 -11.02 4.02
N SER A 80 -12.01 -9.78 3.85
CA SER A 80 -12.68 -8.80 3.01
C SER A 80 -12.48 -9.07 1.51
N ASP A 81 -13.49 -8.69 0.71
CA ASP A 81 -13.40 -8.75 -0.76
C ASP A 81 -12.27 -7.87 -1.31
N GLU A 82 -11.90 -6.80 -0.60
CA GLU A 82 -10.80 -5.92 -1.00
C GLU A 82 -9.44 -6.61 -0.91
N VAL A 83 -9.24 -7.48 0.09
CA VAL A 83 -8.05 -8.35 0.14
C VAL A 83 -8.07 -9.36 -1.01
N ALA A 84 -9.23 -9.96 -1.31
CA ALA A 84 -9.35 -10.88 -2.45
C ALA A 84 -9.02 -10.20 -3.80
N LYS A 85 -9.34 -8.91 -3.93
CA LYS A 85 -8.99 -8.05 -5.08
C LYS A 85 -7.60 -7.42 -4.97
N SER A 86 -6.82 -7.75 -3.95
CA SER A 86 -5.48 -7.20 -3.67
C SER A 86 -5.43 -5.67 -3.52
N LEU A 87 -6.55 -5.03 -3.15
CA LEU A 87 -6.65 -3.58 -2.97
C LEU A 87 -6.04 -3.12 -1.64
N ILE A 88 -6.24 -3.90 -0.58
CA ILE A 88 -5.68 -3.65 0.74
C ILE A 88 -5.09 -4.94 1.31
N ALA A 89 -4.20 -4.84 2.30
CA ALA A 89 -3.78 -5.95 3.15
C ALA A 89 -3.33 -5.43 4.53
N ILE A 90 -3.28 -6.34 5.50
CA ILE A 90 -2.80 -6.08 6.85
C ILE A 90 -1.97 -7.24 7.37
N GLU A 91 -0.92 -6.93 8.11
CA GLU A 91 0.00 -7.89 8.73
C GLU A 91 0.32 -7.46 10.17
N LEU A 92 0.55 -8.44 11.04
CA LEU A 92 1.07 -8.17 12.39
C LEU A 92 2.57 -7.92 12.32
N VAL A 93 3.06 -6.94 13.07
CA VAL A 93 4.49 -6.72 13.25
C VAL A 93 4.91 -7.35 14.58
N ASN A 94 5.93 -8.21 14.56
CA ASN A 94 6.46 -8.88 15.75
C ASN A 94 5.41 -9.61 16.60
N ASN A 95 4.34 -10.14 15.97
CA ASN A 95 3.18 -10.75 16.65
C ASN A 95 2.47 -9.83 17.66
N SER A 96 2.64 -8.50 17.54
CA SER A 96 1.94 -7.51 18.37
C SER A 96 0.63 -7.07 17.73
N LEU A 97 -0.44 -7.02 18.52
CA LEU A 97 -1.73 -6.43 18.10
C LEU A 97 -1.71 -4.90 18.12
N LEU A 98 -0.65 -4.28 18.68
CA LEU A 98 -0.53 -2.82 18.75
C LEU A 98 0.33 -2.24 17.62
N GLU A 99 1.06 -3.09 16.90
CA GLU A 99 1.89 -2.70 15.76
C GLU A 99 1.49 -3.51 14.53
N LEU A 100 0.91 -2.82 13.55
CA LEU A 100 0.39 -3.41 12.33
C LEU A 100 1.10 -2.80 11.13
N ARG A 101 1.25 -3.59 10.08
CA ARG A 101 1.68 -3.12 8.76
C ARG A 101 0.48 -3.19 7.83
N GLY A 102 0.07 -2.03 7.32
CA GLY A 102 -0.93 -1.94 6.26
C GLY A 102 -0.29 -1.93 4.89
N ARG A 103 -1.05 -2.33 3.87
CA ARG A 103 -0.70 -2.18 2.47
C ARG A 103 -1.94 -1.72 1.71
N ILE A 104 -1.80 -0.71 0.86
CA ILE A 104 -2.84 -0.28 -0.07
C ILE A 104 -2.29 -0.24 -1.49
N THR A 105 -3.11 -0.60 -2.46
CA THR A 105 -2.80 -0.49 -3.89
C THR A 105 -3.31 0.85 -4.40
N GLY A 106 -2.49 1.53 -5.18
CA GLY A 106 -2.86 2.80 -5.79
C GLY A 106 -4.12 2.67 -6.65
N PRO A 107 -5.09 3.61 -6.54
CA PRO A 107 -6.32 3.53 -7.33
C PRO A 107 -6.04 3.63 -8.83
N PRO A 108 -6.85 2.97 -9.68
CA PRO A 108 -6.76 3.13 -11.13
C PRO A 108 -7.03 4.58 -11.54
N ASP A 109 -6.53 4.97 -12.71
CA ASP A 109 -6.69 6.32 -13.28
C ASP A 109 -6.10 7.45 -12.43
N THR A 110 -5.22 7.12 -11.49
CA THR A 110 -4.44 8.08 -10.68
C THR A 110 -2.96 7.96 -11.02
N PRO A 111 -2.10 8.94 -10.68
CA PRO A 111 -0.65 8.77 -10.81
C PRO A 111 -0.08 7.65 -9.92
N TYR A 112 -0.88 7.09 -9.01
CA TYR A 112 -0.50 6.04 -8.08
C TYR A 112 -0.82 4.63 -8.61
N ASP A 113 -1.52 4.53 -9.74
CA ASP A 113 -1.96 3.27 -10.34
C ASP A 113 -0.81 2.26 -10.52
N GLY A 114 -1.08 1.00 -10.18
CA GLY A 114 -0.12 -0.10 -10.14
C GLY A 114 0.86 -0.06 -8.97
N GLY A 115 0.95 1.04 -8.22
CA GLY A 115 1.80 1.19 -7.06
C GLY A 115 1.27 0.45 -5.82
N VAL A 116 2.19 -0.03 -4.99
CA VAL A 116 1.89 -0.67 -3.70
C VAL A 116 2.52 0.14 -2.56
N PHE A 117 1.67 0.69 -1.70
CA PHE A 117 2.07 1.58 -0.61
C PHE A 117 1.97 0.87 0.73
N HIS A 118 3.09 0.79 1.44
CA HIS A 118 3.16 0.22 2.79
C HIS A 118 2.94 1.30 3.84
N LEU A 119 2.20 0.93 4.87
CA LEU A 119 1.78 1.79 5.97
C LEU A 119 2.27 1.20 7.30
N GLU A 120 2.75 2.08 8.17
CA GLU A 120 2.97 1.79 9.58
C GLU A 120 1.70 2.20 10.33
N ILE A 121 1.13 1.28 11.12
CA ILE A 121 -0.08 1.50 11.90
C ILE A 121 0.23 1.15 13.36
N LYS A 122 0.15 2.16 14.24
CA LYS A 122 0.32 1.98 15.68
C LYS A 122 -1.01 2.20 16.39
N VAL A 123 -1.49 1.17 17.05
CA VAL A 123 -2.75 1.19 17.79
C VAL A 123 -2.47 1.70 19.21
N PRO A 124 -3.13 2.78 19.66
CA PRO A 124 -2.98 3.25 21.03
C PRO A 124 -3.67 2.30 22.01
N GLU A 125 -3.25 2.30 23.27
CA GLU A 125 -3.91 1.53 24.33
C GLU A 125 -5.37 1.96 24.57
N THR A 126 -5.69 3.22 24.22
CA THR A 126 -7.04 3.79 24.32
C THR A 126 -7.95 3.46 23.13
N TYR A 127 -7.50 2.61 22.20
CA TYR A 127 -8.32 2.16 21.07
C TYR A 127 -9.54 1.37 21.57
N PRO A 128 -10.76 1.59 21.01
CA PRO A 128 -11.10 2.38 19.82
C PRO A 128 -11.51 3.83 20.11
N PHE A 129 -11.31 4.37 21.31
CA PHE A 129 -11.73 5.74 21.63
C PHE A 129 -10.82 6.80 21.01
N ASN A 130 -9.56 6.46 20.72
CA ASN A 130 -8.65 7.28 19.93
C ASN A 130 -8.24 6.56 18.64
N PRO A 131 -7.94 7.31 17.55
CA PRO A 131 -7.56 6.74 16.28
C PRO A 131 -6.19 6.04 16.33
N PRO A 132 -5.93 5.08 15.43
CA PRO A 132 -4.58 4.58 15.22
C PRO A 132 -3.68 5.68 14.65
N LYS A 133 -2.40 5.67 15.01
CA LYS A 133 -1.39 6.50 14.34
C LYS A 133 -0.96 5.81 13.06
N VAL A 134 -1.20 6.43 11.92
CA VAL A 134 -0.87 5.87 10.60
C VAL A 134 0.13 6.76 9.87
N ARG A 135 1.10 6.14 9.21
CA ARG A 135 2.12 6.83 8.41
C ARG A 135 2.50 6.00 7.20
N PHE A 136 2.76 6.66 6.07
CA PHE A 136 3.32 6.01 4.90
C PHE A 136 4.78 5.62 5.14
N VAL A 137 5.08 4.33 4.99
CA VAL A 137 6.45 3.81 4.93
C VAL A 137 6.99 3.96 3.51
N THR A 138 6.19 3.61 2.52
CA THR A 138 6.49 3.88 1.11
C THR A 138 6.43 5.39 0.86
N LYS A 139 7.51 5.96 0.35
CA LYS A 139 7.56 7.39 -0.01
C LYS A 139 6.57 7.69 -1.13
N ILE A 140 5.91 8.84 -1.05
CA ILE A 140 4.84 9.24 -1.97
C ILE A 140 4.85 10.76 -2.17
N TRP A 141 4.49 11.19 -3.37
CA TRP A 141 4.28 12.60 -3.70
C TRP A 141 2.77 12.88 -3.73
N HIS A 142 2.23 13.43 -2.64
CA HIS A 142 0.79 13.69 -2.49
C HIS A 142 0.56 14.93 -1.60
N PRO A 143 -0.40 15.85 -1.90
CA PRO A 143 -0.61 17.06 -1.11
C PRO A 143 -0.87 16.82 0.39
N ASN A 144 -1.64 15.78 0.72
CA ASN A 144 -2.01 15.42 2.10
C ASN A 144 -1.07 14.40 2.77
N ILE A 145 0.07 14.06 2.15
CA ILE A 145 1.05 13.15 2.74
C ILE A 145 2.44 13.77 2.64
N SER A 146 3.16 13.86 3.76
CA SER A 146 4.51 14.41 3.79
C SER A 146 5.46 13.59 2.91
N SER A 147 6.08 14.24 1.92
CA SER A 147 7.08 13.61 1.03
C SER A 147 8.34 13.14 1.77
N VAL A 148 8.62 13.73 2.94
CA VAL A 148 9.79 13.42 3.78
C VAL A 148 9.48 12.31 4.79
N THR A 149 8.39 12.47 5.54
CA THR A 149 8.10 11.62 6.73
C THR A 149 7.02 10.59 6.48
N GLY A 150 6.16 10.78 5.47
CA GLY A 150 4.95 9.98 5.26
C GLY A 150 3.82 10.27 6.25
N ALA A 151 3.94 11.33 7.07
CA ALA A 151 2.83 11.81 7.92
C ALA A 151 1.61 12.17 7.05
N ILE A 152 0.41 11.96 7.59
CA ILE A 152 -0.86 12.06 6.84
C ILE A 152 -1.71 13.16 7.46
N CYS A 153 -2.25 14.05 6.63
CA CYS A 153 -3.36 14.92 7.00
C CYS A 153 -4.67 14.29 6.53
N LEU A 154 -5.41 13.68 7.46
CA LEU A 154 -6.75 13.15 7.23
C LEU A 154 -7.56 13.31 8.52
N ASP A 155 -8.77 13.85 8.40
CA ASP A 155 -9.66 14.22 9.50
C ASP A 155 -10.06 13.03 10.39
N ILE A 156 -10.32 11.85 9.81
CA ILE A 156 -10.66 10.64 10.55
C ILE A 156 -9.49 10.12 11.41
N LEU A 157 -8.26 10.55 11.14
CA LEU A 157 -7.09 10.23 11.96
C LEU A 157 -6.83 11.31 13.04
N LYS A 158 -7.72 12.29 13.16
CA LYS A 158 -7.66 13.42 14.07
C LYS A 158 -8.98 13.56 14.85
N ASP A 159 -9.76 14.58 14.54
CA ASP A 159 -10.95 15.03 15.27
C ASP A 159 -12.25 14.38 14.78
N GLN A 160 -12.28 13.85 13.55
CA GLN A 160 -13.44 13.14 13.00
C GLN A 160 -13.40 11.62 13.25
N TRP A 161 -12.49 11.15 14.12
CA TRP A 161 -12.44 9.75 14.50
C TRP A 161 -13.70 9.35 15.27
N ALA A 162 -14.33 8.24 14.85
CA ALA A 162 -15.41 7.60 15.59
C ALA A 162 -15.02 6.18 15.99
N ALA A 163 -15.31 5.77 17.22
CA ALA A 163 -15.02 4.42 17.73
C ALA A 163 -15.72 3.28 16.96
N ALA A 164 -16.66 3.62 16.07
CA ALA A 164 -17.28 2.70 15.13
C ALA A 164 -16.40 2.37 13.91
N MET A 165 -15.47 3.26 13.55
CA MET A 165 -14.52 3.04 12.45
C MET A 165 -13.59 1.87 12.74
N THR A 166 -13.07 1.27 11.68
CA THR A 166 -12.19 0.09 11.74
C THR A 166 -10.89 0.34 10.97
N ILE A 167 -9.88 -0.51 11.16
CA ILE A 167 -8.67 -0.50 10.33
C ILE A 167 -9.03 -0.67 8.85
N ARG A 168 -10.04 -1.49 8.52
CA ARG A 168 -10.54 -1.62 7.14
C ARG A 168 -11.00 -0.28 6.60
N THR A 169 -11.85 0.45 7.31
CA THR A 169 -12.35 1.76 6.85
C THR A 169 -11.21 2.77 6.71
N VAL A 170 -10.23 2.77 7.63
CA VAL A 170 -9.04 3.63 7.52
C VAL A 170 -8.25 3.35 6.24
N LEU A 171 -7.98 2.07 5.92
CA LEU A 171 -7.25 1.70 4.70
C LEU A 171 -8.00 2.13 3.44
N LEU A 172 -9.32 1.99 3.41
CA LEU A 172 -10.16 2.41 2.28
C LEU A 172 -10.21 3.94 2.16
N SER A 173 -10.30 4.67 3.26
CA SER A 173 -10.24 6.14 3.26
C SER A 173 -8.91 6.67 2.76
N LEU A 174 -7.79 5.99 3.09
CA LEU A 174 -6.48 6.35 2.52
C LEU A 174 -6.41 6.08 1.02
N GLN A 175 -7.01 5.00 0.54
CA GLN A 175 -7.11 4.75 -0.91
C GLN A 175 -7.97 5.81 -1.60
N ALA A 176 -9.08 6.24 -1.00
CA ALA A 176 -9.91 7.33 -1.50
C ALA A 176 -9.15 8.67 -1.52
N LEU A 177 -8.35 8.95 -0.48
CA LEU A 177 -7.49 10.14 -0.42
C LEU A 177 -6.52 10.19 -1.61
N LEU A 178 -5.92 9.05 -2.00
CA LEU A 178 -5.04 8.99 -3.18
C LEU A 178 -5.77 9.31 -4.50
N ALA A 179 -7.08 9.06 -4.58
CA ALA A 179 -7.89 9.40 -5.76
C ALA A 179 -8.36 10.86 -5.74
N ALA A 180 -8.56 11.45 -4.56
CA ALA A 180 -9.08 12.80 -4.37
C ALA A 180 -8.28 13.53 -3.28
N ALA A 181 -7.22 14.21 -3.70
CA ALA A 181 -6.41 15.04 -2.81
C ALA A 181 -7.16 16.32 -2.37
N GLU A 182 -6.96 16.73 -1.13
CA GLU A 182 -7.48 17.98 -0.58
C GLU A 182 -6.36 19.02 -0.46
N ALA A 183 -6.11 19.75 -1.55
CA ALA A 183 -4.94 20.63 -1.62
C ALA A 183 -5.12 21.95 -0.83
N ASP A 184 -6.33 22.28 -0.36
CA ASP A 184 -6.59 23.48 0.46
C ASP A 184 -6.23 23.28 1.94
N ASP A 185 -6.18 22.03 2.42
CA ASP A 185 -5.64 21.64 3.74
C ASP A 185 -4.47 20.64 3.61
N PRO A 186 -3.30 21.08 3.10
CA PRO A 186 -2.23 20.18 2.75
C PRO A 186 -1.36 19.77 3.95
N GLN A 187 -0.80 18.56 3.86
CA GLN A 187 0.29 18.12 4.74
C GLN A 187 1.66 18.56 4.23
N ASP A 188 1.80 18.68 2.91
CA ASP A 188 3.03 19.08 2.24
C ASP A 188 2.77 20.26 1.31
N ALA A 189 3.16 21.46 1.75
CA ALA A 189 2.89 22.71 1.05
C ALA A 189 3.58 22.79 -0.32
N VAL A 190 4.75 22.17 -0.48
CA VAL A 190 5.49 22.17 -1.76
C VAL A 190 4.75 21.32 -2.78
N VAL A 191 4.32 20.12 -2.36
CA VAL A 191 3.54 19.22 -3.23
C VAL A 191 2.20 19.85 -3.59
N ALA A 192 1.50 20.44 -2.62
CA ALA A 192 0.23 21.11 -2.84
C ALA A 192 0.35 22.32 -3.78
N LYS A 193 1.44 23.09 -3.67
CA LYS A 193 1.72 24.19 -4.60
C LYS A 193 1.89 23.67 -6.03
N GLN A 194 2.69 22.61 -6.23
CA GLN A 194 2.85 22.00 -7.55
C GLN A 194 1.53 21.42 -8.08
N TYR A 195 0.73 20.79 -7.22
CA TYR A 195 -0.59 20.27 -7.56
C TYR A 195 -1.52 21.36 -8.12
N LYS A 196 -1.55 22.54 -7.47
CA LYS A 196 -2.42 23.66 -7.88
C LYS A 196 -1.88 24.42 -9.09
N GLU A 197 -0.59 24.72 -9.10
CA GLU A 197 0.03 25.59 -10.11
C GLU A 197 0.41 24.84 -11.40
N ASN A 198 0.77 23.56 -11.30
CA ASN A 198 1.18 22.75 -12.44
C ASN A 198 0.67 21.29 -12.33
N PRO A 199 -0.63 21.06 -12.55
CA PRO A 199 -1.26 19.74 -12.35
C PRO A 199 -0.64 18.62 -13.19
N GLU A 200 -0.22 18.91 -14.42
CA GLU A 200 0.40 17.90 -15.29
C GLU A 200 1.81 17.52 -14.80
N LEU A 201 2.62 18.50 -14.37
CA LEU A 201 3.92 18.20 -13.78
C LEU A 201 3.78 17.46 -12.46
N PHE A 202 2.80 17.82 -11.62
CA PHE A 202 2.47 17.07 -10.42
C PHE A 202 2.16 15.60 -10.78
N ARG A 203 1.29 15.37 -11.77
CA ARG A 203 0.90 14.02 -12.19
C ARG A 203 2.10 13.19 -12.65
N GLN A 204 3.00 13.79 -13.44
CA GLN A 204 4.24 13.12 -13.87
C GLN A 204 5.18 12.85 -12.70
N THR A 205 5.35 13.82 -11.79
CA THR A 205 6.20 13.68 -10.59
C THR A 205 5.67 12.58 -9.68
N ALA A 206 4.37 12.57 -9.37
CA ALA A 206 3.73 11.55 -8.56
C ALA A 206 3.81 10.16 -9.19
N ARG A 207 3.68 10.06 -10.51
CA ARG A 207 3.84 8.79 -11.24
C ARG A 207 5.28 8.29 -11.20
N HIS A 208 6.26 9.19 -11.32
CA HIS A 208 7.67 8.85 -11.18
C HIS A 208 8.01 8.38 -9.76
N TRP A 209 7.55 9.09 -8.72
CA TRP A 209 7.70 8.64 -7.34
C TRP A 209 7.07 7.28 -7.09
N THR A 210 5.88 7.04 -7.65
CA THR A 210 5.21 5.74 -7.59
C THR A 210 6.07 4.65 -8.24
N TYR A 211 6.62 4.92 -9.42
CA TYR A 211 7.52 4.00 -10.12
C TYR A 211 8.79 3.67 -9.30
N ILE A 212 9.41 4.68 -8.67
CA ILE A 212 10.65 4.48 -7.91
C ILE A 212 10.40 3.78 -6.56
N TYR A 213 9.32 4.14 -5.85
CA TYR A 213 9.13 3.72 -4.46
C TYR A 213 8.04 2.66 -4.24
N ALA A 214 7.06 2.58 -5.14
CA ALA A 214 5.85 1.77 -4.93
C ALA A 214 5.70 0.62 -5.93
N PHE A 215 6.42 0.61 -7.06
CA PHE A 215 6.52 -0.57 -7.91
C PHE A 215 7.51 -1.57 -7.31
N GLY A 216 7.06 -2.81 -7.09
CA GLY A 216 7.97 -3.92 -6.77
C GLY A 216 8.93 -4.18 -7.94
N ARG A 217 9.94 -5.07 -7.76
CA ARG A 217 11.00 -5.42 -8.76
C ARG A 217 10.51 -5.96 -10.12
N GLN A 218 9.23 -5.84 -10.45
CA GLN A 218 8.58 -6.33 -11.66
C GLN A 218 8.15 -5.16 -12.54
N CYS A 219 9.10 -4.55 -13.24
CA CYS A 219 8.86 -3.85 -14.51
C CYS A 219 10.18 -3.81 -15.28
N SER A 220 10.27 -4.62 -16.34
CA SER A 220 11.45 -4.71 -17.23
C SER A 220 11.24 -4.00 -18.57
N ALA A 221 10.33 -3.04 -18.63
CA ALA A 221 10.13 -2.19 -19.81
C ALA A 221 10.95 -0.90 -19.67
N SER A 222 11.50 -0.41 -20.78
CA SER A 222 12.23 0.86 -20.87
C SER A 222 11.54 1.95 -20.03
N ALA A 223 12.27 2.54 -19.07
CA ALA A 223 11.69 3.42 -18.08
C ALA A 223 10.99 4.62 -18.75
N PRO A 224 9.69 4.86 -18.50
CA PRO A 224 8.95 5.93 -19.16
C PRO A 224 9.34 7.35 -18.67
N PHE A 225 10.42 7.47 -17.88
CA PHE A 225 10.84 8.68 -17.18
C PHE A 225 12.30 9.08 -17.45
N GLU A 226 12.84 8.72 -18.62
CA GLU A 226 14.24 8.97 -19.00
C GLU A 226 14.69 10.43 -18.79
N GLU A 227 13.81 11.41 -19.02
CA GLU A 227 14.14 12.82 -18.78
C GLU A 227 14.39 13.12 -17.29
N PHE A 228 13.51 12.64 -16.41
CA PHE A 228 13.64 12.82 -14.97
C PHE A 228 14.87 12.10 -14.44
N ASP A 229 15.09 10.86 -14.88
CA ASP A 229 16.25 10.06 -14.48
C ASP A 229 17.56 10.70 -14.95
N ARG A 230 17.58 11.28 -16.16
CA ARG A 230 18.74 12.05 -16.65
C ARG A 230 19.02 13.28 -15.78
N LYS A 231 17.98 14.03 -15.38
CA LYS A 231 18.14 15.21 -14.50
C LYS A 231 18.64 14.80 -13.11
N ILE A 232 18.14 13.70 -12.56
CA ILE A 232 18.60 13.14 -11.28
C ILE A 232 20.08 12.77 -11.37
N ARG A 233 20.48 11.97 -12.37
CA ARG A 233 21.90 11.60 -12.58
C ARG A 233 22.79 12.84 -12.70
N ARG A 234 22.35 13.83 -13.48
CA ARG A 234 23.11 15.08 -13.64
C ARG A 234 23.28 15.83 -12.33
N LEU A 235 22.23 15.95 -11.52
CA LEU A 235 22.31 16.65 -10.25
C LEU A 235 23.18 15.90 -9.23
N GLN A 236 23.12 14.57 -9.21
CA GLN A 236 24.00 13.73 -8.39
C GLN A 236 25.47 13.94 -8.74
N GLU A 237 25.82 14.00 -10.03
CA GLU A 237 27.19 14.25 -10.50
C GLU A 237 27.70 15.63 -10.08
N VAL A 238 26.88 16.67 -10.25
CA VAL A 238 27.27 18.07 -9.99
C VAL A 238 27.38 18.34 -8.49
N MET A 239 26.42 17.87 -7.69
CA MET A 239 26.33 18.17 -6.26
C MET A 239 26.94 17.10 -5.35
N ARG A 240 27.32 15.94 -5.92
CA ARG A 240 27.82 14.77 -5.17
C ARG A 240 26.89 14.31 -4.05
N ILE A 241 25.60 14.21 -4.36
CA ILE A 241 24.53 13.79 -3.44
C ILE A 241 23.93 12.44 -3.83
N ASP A 242 23.23 11.81 -2.89
CA ASP A 242 22.48 10.59 -3.15
C ASP A 242 21.27 10.82 -4.05
N GLU A 243 20.79 9.75 -4.67
CA GLU A 243 19.69 9.75 -5.63
C GLU A 243 18.40 10.30 -5.03
N HIS A 244 18.09 9.92 -3.78
CA HIS A 244 16.87 10.37 -3.12
C HIS A 244 16.91 11.88 -2.87
N LYS A 245 18.03 12.43 -2.39
CA LYS A 245 18.18 13.89 -2.24
C LYS A 245 18.06 14.63 -3.56
N ALA A 246 18.66 14.12 -4.63
CA ALA A 246 18.54 14.73 -5.96
C ALA A 246 17.09 14.72 -6.46
N LEU A 247 16.39 13.58 -6.33
CA LEU A 247 14.99 13.42 -6.70
C LEU A 247 14.08 14.36 -5.91
N VAL A 248 14.26 14.49 -4.59
CA VAL A 248 13.49 15.42 -3.75
C VAL A 248 13.76 16.86 -4.16
N ALA A 249 15.03 17.25 -4.36
CA ALA A 249 15.38 18.60 -4.76
C ALA A 249 14.78 18.98 -6.11
N LEU A 250 14.84 18.08 -7.11
CA LEU A 250 14.24 18.30 -8.42
C LEU A 250 12.71 18.36 -8.35
N SER A 251 12.07 17.41 -7.66
CA SER A 251 10.61 17.37 -7.52
C SER A 251 10.07 18.64 -6.86
N SER A 252 10.77 19.13 -5.83
CA SER A 252 10.42 20.35 -5.08
C SER A 252 10.65 21.64 -5.86
N ASN A 253 11.45 21.59 -6.92
CA ASN A 253 11.82 22.74 -7.76
C ASN A 253 11.36 22.57 -9.20
N ASN A 254 10.20 21.93 -9.41
CA ASN A 254 9.56 21.75 -10.71
C ASN A 254 10.48 21.17 -11.81
N TRP A 255 11.41 20.30 -11.41
CA TRP A 255 12.39 19.65 -12.29
C TRP A 255 13.28 20.63 -13.07
N GLU A 256 13.48 21.84 -12.53
CA GLU A 256 14.45 22.83 -13.02
C GLU A 256 15.81 22.59 -12.35
N LEU A 257 16.79 22.14 -13.14
CA LEU A 257 18.10 21.75 -12.63
C LEU A 257 18.83 22.89 -11.90
N GLU A 258 18.74 24.11 -12.44
CA GLU A 258 19.40 25.29 -11.86
C GLU A 258 18.79 25.65 -10.50
N ARG A 259 17.46 25.68 -10.40
CA ARG A 259 16.77 25.95 -9.12
C ARG A 259 17.04 24.87 -8.08
N ALA A 260 16.99 23.60 -8.48
CA ALA A 260 17.32 22.49 -7.60
C ALA A 260 18.77 22.55 -7.10
N THR A 261 19.71 22.90 -7.98
CA THR A 261 21.12 23.11 -7.62
C THR A 261 21.26 24.24 -6.61
N GLN A 262 20.62 25.38 -6.87
CA GLN A 262 20.66 26.54 -5.96
C GLN A 262 20.05 26.24 -4.59
N ALA A 263 18.96 25.47 -4.54
CA ALA A 263 18.29 25.08 -3.29
C ALA A 263 19.12 24.12 -2.42
N LEU A 264 20.13 23.48 -2.99
CA LEU A 264 21.04 22.55 -2.31
C LEU A 264 22.35 23.21 -1.86
N LEU A 265 22.60 24.46 -2.27
CA LEU A 265 23.76 25.21 -1.80
C LEU A 265 23.54 25.63 -0.33
N PRO A 266 24.60 25.57 0.50
CA PRO A 266 24.53 25.93 1.91
C PRO A 266 24.34 27.43 2.15
#